data_AF-A0A2N5K854-F1
#
_entry.id   AF-A0A2N5K854-F1
#
_cell.length_a   1.000
_cell.length_b   1.000
_cell.length_c   1.000
_cell.angle_alpha   90.00
_cell.angle_beta   90.00
_cell.angle_gamma   90.00
#
_symmetry.space_group_name_H-M   'P 1'
#
loop_
_entity.id
_entity.type
_entity.pdbx_description
1 polymer ?
#
loop_
_entity_poly.entity_id
_entity_poly.type
_entity_poly.pdbx_seq_one_letter_code
_entity_poly.pdbx_strand_id
1 'polypeptide(L)'
;MLDFAAIRDGSRTFDDLARELRPDALHDLTDEMIDLVLNITAPATDADLQFEPVDALAPTNEDGSVARGWTLAHVVTHMTAGSEETA
;
A
#
# COMPACT_ATOMS: atom_id res chain seq x y z
N MET A 1 12.27 2.59 -2.74
CA MET A 1 11.37 2.39 -1.60
C MET A 1 12.22 2.67 -0.38
N LEU A 2 11.64 3.25 0.66
CA LEU A 2 12.40 3.54 1.87
C LEU A 2 12.82 2.23 2.55
N ASP A 3 14.11 2.12 2.87
CA ASP A 3 14.62 1.00 3.66
C ASP A 3 14.60 1.35 5.15
N PHE A 4 13.72 0.68 5.89
CA PHE A 4 13.57 0.85 7.34
C PHE A 4 14.42 -0.16 8.13
N ALA A 5 15.23 -1.01 7.50
CA ALA A 5 16.04 -2.00 8.18
C ALA A 5 16.94 -1.38 9.25
N ALA A 6 17.61 -0.27 8.91
CA ALA A 6 18.49 0.49 9.79
C ALA A 6 17.76 1.21 10.94
N ILE A 7 16.44 1.45 10.81
CA ILE A 7 15.62 1.98 11.91
C ILE A 7 15.20 0.84 12.82
N ARG A 8 14.80 -0.30 12.24
CA ARG A 8 14.40 -1.50 12.99
C ARG A 8 15.54 -2.09 13.81
N ASP A 9 16.77 -2.04 13.31
CA ASP A 9 17.96 -2.51 14.03
C ASP A 9 18.51 -1.49 15.04
N GLY A 10 17.95 -0.27 15.06
CA GLY A 10 18.34 0.82 15.96
C GLY A 10 19.63 1.54 15.57
N SER A 11 20.18 1.31 14.38
CA SER A 11 21.40 1.95 13.89
C SER A 11 21.20 3.33 13.25
N ARG A 12 19.95 3.69 12.90
CA ARG A 12 19.51 5.01 12.44
C ARG A 12 18.19 5.42 13.08
N THR A 13 17.95 6.72 13.16
CA THR A 13 16.64 7.27 13.56
C THR A 13 15.78 7.62 12.34
N PHE A 14 14.48 7.84 12.55
CA PHE A 14 13.60 8.42 11.52
C PHE A 14 14.07 9.81 11.07
N ASP A 15 14.66 10.58 11.99
CA ASP A 15 15.21 11.90 11.73
C ASP A 15 16.38 11.84 10.74
N ASP A 16 17.24 10.83 10.88
CA ASP A 16 18.36 10.59 9.96
C ASP A 16 17.88 10.20 8.56
N LEU A 17 16.79 9.41 8.47
CA LEU A 17 16.19 9.03 7.20
C LEU A 17 15.51 10.23 6.53
N ALA A 18 14.75 11.02 7.29
CA ALA A 18 14.00 12.15 6.77
C ALA A 18 14.90 13.29 6.25
N ARG A 19 16.09 13.50 6.84
CA ARG A 19 17.06 14.50 6.39
C ARG A 19 17.53 14.31 4.95
N GLU A 20 17.44 13.09 4.43
CA GLU A 20 17.85 12.74 3.06
C GLU A 20 16.71 12.95 2.05
N LEU A 21 15.46 13.16 2.51
CA LEU A 21 14.28 13.33 1.67
C LEU A 21 14.14 14.77 1.18
N ARG A 22 14.70 15.02 0.01
CA ARG A 22 14.50 16.24 -0.78
C ARG A 22 13.38 16.05 -1.81
N PRO A 23 12.85 17.12 -2.42
CA PRO A 23 11.75 17.00 -3.40
C PRO A 23 12.03 16.03 -4.57
N ASP A 24 13.27 15.99 -5.07
CA ASP A 24 13.73 15.02 -6.07
C ASP A 24 13.57 13.57 -5.56
N ALA A 25 14.08 13.29 -4.37
CA ALA A 25 13.97 11.97 -3.75
C ALA A 25 12.52 11.56 -3.48
N LEU A 26 11.65 12.51 -3.11
CA LEU A 26 10.23 12.23 -2.92
C LEU A 26 9.53 11.85 -4.23
N HIS A 27 9.88 12.50 -5.33
CA HIS A 27 9.39 12.17 -6.66
C HIS A 27 9.84 10.76 -7.07
N ASP A 28 11.14 10.47 -6.96
CA ASP A 28 11.70 9.17 -7.30
C ASP A 28 11.07 8.04 -6.48
N LEU A 29 10.84 8.27 -5.18
CA LEU A 29 10.18 7.31 -4.29
C LEU A 29 8.70 7.08 -4.67
N THR A 30 8.02 8.12 -5.14
CA THR A 30 6.63 8.03 -5.60
C THR A 30 6.55 7.24 -6.90
N ASP A 31 7.43 7.54 -7.86
CA ASP A 31 7.52 6.82 -9.12
C ASP A 31 7.82 5.34 -8.87
N GLU A 32 8.76 5.02 -7.98
CA GLU A 32 9.07 3.63 -7.64
C GLU A 32 7.89 2.88 -6.98
N MET A 33 7.12 3.56 -6.12
CA MET A 33 5.91 2.99 -5.52
C MET A 33 4.85 2.70 -6.59
N ILE A 34 4.63 3.64 -7.51
CA ILE A 34 3.67 3.48 -8.61
C ILE A 34 4.10 2.35 -9.54
N ASP A 35 5.37 2.31 -9.94
CA ASP A 35 5.93 1.24 -10.78
C ASP A 35 5.76 -0.13 -10.14
N LEU A 36 5.98 -0.26 -8.82
CA LEU A 36 5.75 -1.51 -8.11
C LEU A 36 4.28 -1.94 -8.19
N VAL A 37 3.33 -1.03 -7.93
CA VAL A 37 1.90 -1.33 -8.00
C VAL A 37 1.48 -1.72 -9.42
N LEU A 38 1.97 -1.01 -10.44
CA LEU A 38 1.72 -1.35 -11.83
C LEU A 38 2.29 -2.72 -12.19
N ASN A 39 3.50 -3.04 -11.75
CA ASN A 39 4.12 -4.35 -11.98
C ASN A 39 3.35 -5.50 -11.31
N ILE A 40 2.84 -5.29 -10.08
CA ILE A 40 2.03 -6.29 -9.37
C ILE A 40 0.68 -6.51 -10.06
N THR A 41 0.06 -5.44 -10.57
CA THR A 41 -1.29 -5.48 -11.15
C THR A 41 -1.31 -5.79 -12.65
N ALA A 42 -0.22 -5.58 -13.38
CA ALA A 42 -0.10 -5.86 -14.82
C ALA A 42 -0.51 -7.28 -15.24
N PRO A 43 -0.17 -8.37 -14.50
CA PRO A 43 -0.60 -9.71 -14.87
C PRO A 43 -2.01 -10.09 -14.36
N ALA A 44 -2.68 -9.21 -13.62
CA ALA A 44 -3.99 -9.53 -13.03
C ALA A 44 -5.06 -9.70 -14.11
N THR A 45 -5.97 -10.64 -13.87
CA THR A 45 -7.12 -10.93 -14.72
C THR A 45 -8.41 -10.50 -14.05
N ASP A 46 -9.52 -10.47 -14.80
CA ASP A 46 -10.85 -10.21 -14.25
C ASP A 46 -11.21 -11.19 -13.10
N ALA A 47 -10.73 -12.43 -13.17
CA ALA A 47 -10.95 -13.42 -12.13
C ALA A 47 -10.25 -13.04 -10.81
N ASP A 48 -9.04 -12.46 -10.89
CA ASP A 48 -8.30 -11.99 -9.72
C ASP A 48 -8.97 -10.76 -9.07
N LEU A 49 -9.61 -9.92 -9.89
CA LEU A 49 -10.37 -8.75 -9.41
C LEU A 49 -11.68 -9.17 -8.70
N GLN A 50 -12.29 -10.27 -9.13
CA GLN A 50 -13.53 -10.80 -8.57
C GLN A 50 -13.33 -11.78 -7.41
N PHE A 51 -12.09 -12.23 -7.19
CA PHE A 51 -11.77 -13.14 -6.10
C PHE A 51 -12.00 -12.47 -4.74
N GLU A 52 -12.81 -13.11 -3.90
CA GLU A 52 -13.14 -12.68 -2.55
C GLU A 52 -12.31 -13.51 -1.55
N PRO A 53 -11.25 -12.94 -0.94
CA PRO A 53 -10.40 -13.69 -0.02
C PRO A 53 -11.11 -13.96 1.30
N VAL A 54 -10.90 -15.17 1.85
CA VAL A 54 -11.28 -15.49 3.22
C VAL A 54 -10.15 -15.08 4.15
N ASP A 55 -10.36 -13.98 4.88
CA ASP A 55 -9.41 -13.49 5.89
C ASP A 55 -9.90 -13.85 7.30
N ALA A 56 -9.19 -14.76 7.96
CA ALA A 56 -9.50 -15.21 9.32
C ALA A 56 -9.21 -14.15 10.40
N LEU A 57 -8.46 -13.10 10.05
CA LEU A 57 -8.12 -11.99 10.94
C LEU A 57 -8.95 -10.74 10.64
N ALA A 58 -9.87 -10.80 9.68
CA ALA A 58 -10.74 -9.68 9.36
C ALA A 58 -11.55 -9.25 10.59
N PRO A 59 -11.66 -7.94 10.85
CA PRO A 59 -12.46 -7.44 11.97
C PRO A 59 -13.94 -7.81 11.78
N THR A 60 -14.71 -7.93 12.85
CA THR A 60 -16.17 -7.97 12.75
C THR A 60 -16.72 -6.58 12.50
N ASN A 61 -17.69 -6.46 11.60
CA ASN A 61 -18.49 -5.25 11.40
C ASN A 61 -19.28 -4.91 12.67
N GLU A 62 -19.77 -3.68 12.78
CA GLU A 62 -20.57 -3.21 13.93
C GLU A 62 -21.85 -4.02 14.17
N ASP A 63 -22.38 -4.65 13.11
CA ASP A 63 -23.54 -5.54 13.16
C ASP A 63 -23.21 -6.99 13.54
N GLY A 64 -21.94 -7.28 13.83
CA GLY A 64 -21.45 -8.61 14.20
C GLY A 64 -21.20 -9.56 13.03
N SER A 65 -21.38 -9.12 11.78
CA SER A 65 -20.97 -9.90 10.60
C SER A 65 -19.45 -9.89 10.43
N VAL A 66 -18.88 -10.96 9.88
CA VAL A 66 -17.44 -11.01 9.55
C VAL A 66 -17.17 -10.01 8.43
N ALA A 67 -16.23 -9.07 8.62
CA ALA A 67 -15.83 -8.18 7.53
C ALA A 67 -15.25 -9.04 6.41
N ARG A 68 -15.70 -8.79 5.18
CA ARG A 68 -15.17 -9.49 4.02
C ARG A 68 -13.70 -9.10 3.84
N GLY A 69 -12.90 -10.01 3.31
CA GLY A 69 -11.56 -9.67 2.87
C GLY A 69 -11.62 -8.57 1.80
N TRP A 70 -10.52 -7.84 1.60
CA TRP A 70 -10.48 -6.86 0.53
C TRP A 70 -10.13 -7.55 -0.79
N THR A 71 -10.99 -7.43 -1.79
CA THR A 71 -10.69 -7.86 -3.16
C THR A 71 -9.57 -6.98 -3.74
N LEU A 72 -8.87 -7.47 -4.77
CA LEU A 72 -7.87 -6.67 -5.47
C LEU A 72 -8.50 -5.38 -6.06
N ALA A 73 -9.73 -5.48 -6.56
CA ALA A 73 -10.47 -4.32 -7.06
C ALA A 73 -10.74 -3.26 -5.97
N HIS A 74 -11.07 -3.68 -4.74
CA HIS A 74 -11.22 -2.77 -3.61
C HIS A 74 -9.89 -2.08 -3.29
N VAL A 75 -8.81 -2.85 -3.17
CA VAL A 75 -7.47 -2.30 -2.85
C VAL A 75 -7.05 -1.23 -3.87
N VAL A 76 -7.17 -1.52 -5.17
CA VAL A 76 -6.83 -0.57 -6.24
C VAL A 76 -7.69 0.69 -6.14
N THR A 77 -9.01 0.53 -5.95
CA THR A 77 -9.94 1.66 -5.83
C THR A 77 -9.62 2.55 -4.63
N HIS A 78 -9.27 1.95 -3.49
CA HIS A 78 -8.92 2.67 -2.28
C HIS A 78 -7.62 3.47 -2.45
N MET A 79 -6.61 2.86 -3.07
CA MET A 79 -5.35 3.54 -3.38
C MET A 79 -5.56 4.74 -4.32
N THR A 80 -6.32 4.56 -5.40
CA THR A 80 -6.56 5.65 -6.36
C THR A 80 -7.40 6.75 -5.73
N ALA A 81 -8.46 6.42 -4.99
CA ALA A 81 -9.28 7.41 -4.30
C ALA A 81 -8.45 8.22 -3.29
N GLY A 82 -7.64 7.57 -2.45
CA GLY A 82 -6.78 8.27 -1.49
C GLY A 82 -5.74 9.18 -2.17
N SER A 83 -5.27 8.80 -3.36
CA SER A 83 -4.36 9.63 -4.16
C SER A 83 -5.04 10.87 -4.75
N GLU A 84 -6.36 10.83 -4.98
CA GLU A 84 -7.16 11.96 -5.50
C GLU A 84 -7.71 12.88 -4.40
N GLU A 85 -7.93 12.37 -3.18
CA GLU A 85 -8.50 13.14 -2.07
C GLU A 85 -7.60 14.29 -1.58
N THR A 86 -6.32 14.28 -1.94
CA THR A 86 -5.33 15.31 -1.56
C THR A 86 -4.49 15.83 -2.74
N ALA A 87 -4.93 15.57 -3.99
CA ALA A 87 -4.28 16.05 -5.20
C ALA A 87 -4.45 17.56 -5.45
#